data_AF-A0A2H0CQE0-F1
#
_entry.id   AF-A0A2H0CQE0-F1
#
_cell.length_a   1.000
_cell.length_b   1.000
_cell.length_c   1.000
_cell.angle_alpha   90.00
_cell.angle_beta   90.00
_cell.angle_gamma   90.00
#
_symmetry.space_group_name_H-M   'P 1'
#
loop_
_entity.id
_entity.type
_entity.pdbx_description
1 polymer ?
#
loop_
_entity_poly.entity_id
_entity_poly.type
_entity_poly.pdbx_seq_one_letter_code
_entity_poly.pdbx_strand_id
1 'polypeptide(L)'
;MDKQKKEIIRLLKCKQETCAQLLETMGEQMEAVNNQDNSRLAVIIKGKEGLIVRLNKTDQEIAELASGLDKSGREALVRENKGLARRIESDLEKIIEQETDCQKKLNLSKSEVLEKIKALKNGQVLLKGYGVSQRIKPKISKNV
;
A
#
# COMPACT_ATOMS: atom_id res chain seq x y z
N MET A 1 24.37 -30.15 7.85
CA MET A 1 24.03 -29.64 6.51
C MET A 1 22.59 -29.96 6.08
N ASP A 2 22.12 -31.21 6.14
CA ASP A 2 20.78 -31.56 5.63
C ASP A 2 19.62 -30.88 6.38
N LYS A 3 19.76 -30.68 7.70
CA LYS A 3 18.77 -29.96 8.53
C LYS A 3 18.66 -28.47 8.18
N GLN A 4 19.77 -27.80 7.90
CA GLN A 4 19.78 -26.38 7.51
C GLN A 4 19.12 -26.16 6.16
N LYS A 5 19.44 -27.01 5.16
CA LYS A 5 18.79 -26.94 3.84
C LYS A 5 17.28 -27.16 3.93
N LYS A 6 16.84 -28.15 4.71
CA LYS A 6 15.40 -28.40 4.95
C LYS A 6 14.71 -27.19 5.60
N GLU A 7 15.38 -26.52 6.54
CA GLU A 7 14.84 -25.33 7.18
C GLU A 7 14.73 -24.15 6.21
N ILE A 8 15.74 -23.91 5.38
CA ILE A 8 15.68 -22.88 4.34
C ILE A 8 14.50 -23.14 3.38
N ILE A 9 14.29 -24.39 2.97
CA ILE A 9 13.15 -24.75 2.10
C ILE A 9 11.81 -24.48 2.80
N ARG A 10 11.71 -24.78 4.11
CA ARG A 10 10.52 -24.47 4.92
C ARG A 10 10.26 -22.96 4.95
N LEU A 11 11.30 -22.16 5.18
CA LEU A 11 11.20 -20.70 5.20
C LEU A 11 10.84 -20.12 3.83
N LEU A 12 11.38 -20.65 2.73
CA LEU A 12 10.99 -20.23 1.38
C LEU A 12 9.50 -20.50 1.09
N LYS A 13 8.96 -21.62 1.55
CA LYS A 13 7.52 -21.90 1.44
C LYS A 13 6.68 -20.94 2.29
N CYS A 14 7.10 -20.69 3.53
CA CYS A 14 6.48 -19.68 4.39
C CYS A 14 6.51 -18.29 3.76
N LYS A 15 7.60 -17.93 3.07
CA LYS A 15 7.73 -16.68 2.32
C LYS A 15 6.70 -16.61 1.21
N GLN A 16 6.57 -17.68 0.41
CA GLN A 16 5.56 -17.75 -0.65
C GLN A 16 4.13 -17.60 -0.11
N GLU A 17 3.80 -18.28 0.99
CA GLU A 17 2.49 -18.16 1.64
C GLU A 17 2.22 -16.72 2.13
N THR A 18 3.24 -16.06 2.67
CA THR A 18 3.12 -14.67 3.12
C THR A 18 2.94 -13.72 1.94
N CYS A 19 3.60 -13.96 0.79
CA CYS A 19 3.35 -13.22 -0.44
C CYS A 19 1.91 -13.41 -0.95
N ALA A 20 1.38 -14.64 -0.90
CA ALA A 20 0.00 -14.91 -1.30
C ALA A 20 -1.01 -14.17 -0.41
N GLN A 21 -0.80 -14.16 0.91
CA GLN A 21 -1.61 -13.38 1.84
C GLN A 21 -1.54 -11.88 1.55
N LEU A 22 -0.35 -11.35 1.23
CA LEU A 22 -0.20 -9.94 0.84
C LEU A 22 -1.00 -9.62 -0.43
N LEU A 23 -0.91 -10.45 -1.47
CA LEU A 23 -1.68 -10.26 -2.70
C LEU A 23 -3.20 -10.27 -2.46
N GLU A 24 -3.69 -11.15 -1.59
CA GLU A 24 -5.10 -11.16 -1.19
C GLU A 24 -5.50 -9.84 -0.50
N THR A 25 -4.71 -9.41 0.49
CA THR A 25 -4.97 -8.15 1.19
C THR A 25 -4.87 -6.91 0.29
N MET A 26 -4.08 -6.97 -0.80
CA MET A 26 -4.04 -5.90 -1.81
C MET A 26 -5.32 -5.85 -2.65
N GLY A 27 -5.93 -7.00 -2.94
CA GLY A 27 -7.27 -7.05 -3.53
C GLY A 27 -8.29 -6.31 -2.66
N GLU A 28 -8.30 -6.60 -1.36
CA GLU A 28 -9.17 -5.94 -0.38
C GLU A 28 -8.88 -4.44 -0.24
N GLN A 29 -7.60 -4.05 -0.26
CA GLN A 29 -7.18 -2.64 -0.25
C GLN A 29 -7.78 -1.91 -1.45
N MET A 30 -7.71 -2.54 -2.63
CA MET A 30 -8.20 -1.95 -3.86
C MET A 30 -9.72 -1.71 -3.81
N GLU A 31 -10.47 -2.65 -3.26
CA GLU A 31 -11.90 -2.47 -2.99
C GLU A 31 -12.15 -1.31 -2.01
N ALA A 32 -11.42 -1.26 -0.90
CA ALA A 32 -11.58 -0.20 0.10
C ALA A 32 -11.29 1.19 -0.50
N VAL A 33 -10.26 1.30 -1.34
CA VAL A 33 -9.94 2.54 -2.07
C VAL A 33 -11.05 2.92 -3.04
N ASN A 34 -11.55 1.98 -3.84
CA ASN A 34 -12.62 2.26 -4.81
C ASN A 34 -13.93 2.67 -4.10
N ASN A 35 -14.21 2.09 -2.92
CA ASN A 35 -15.39 2.40 -2.11
C ASN A 35 -15.19 3.62 -1.18
N GLN A 36 -14.02 4.26 -1.20
CA GLN A 36 -13.65 5.37 -0.30
C GLN A 36 -13.80 5.02 1.20
N ASP A 37 -13.65 3.73 1.55
CA ASP A 37 -13.74 3.24 2.92
C ASP A 37 -12.40 3.39 3.63
N ASN A 38 -12.15 4.60 4.14
CA ASN A 38 -10.91 4.95 4.82
C ASN A 38 -10.70 4.15 6.13
N SER A 39 -11.77 3.73 6.80
CA SER A 39 -11.69 2.91 8.01
C SER A 39 -11.15 1.52 7.73
N ARG A 40 -11.73 0.83 6.74
CA ARG A 40 -11.27 -0.48 6.29
C ARG A 40 -9.86 -0.40 5.72
N LEU A 41 -9.56 0.64 4.93
CA LEU A 41 -8.23 0.87 4.37
C LEU A 41 -7.15 0.97 5.46
N ALA A 42 -7.42 1.70 6.56
CA ALA A 42 -6.47 1.83 7.67
C ALA A 42 -6.19 0.50 8.38
N VAL A 43 -7.20 -0.36 8.53
CA VAL A 43 -7.05 -1.71 9.11
C VAL A 43 -6.20 -2.59 8.20
N ILE A 44 -6.48 -2.57 6.89
CA ILE A 44 -5.73 -3.35 5.89
C ILE A 44 -4.25 -2.94 5.86
N ILE A 45 -3.95 -1.65 5.88
CA ILE A 45 -2.56 -1.16 5.90
C ILE A 45 -1.78 -1.71 7.09
N LYS A 46 -2.35 -1.66 8.30
CA LYS A 46 -1.71 -2.25 9.51
C LYS A 46 -1.48 -3.76 9.37
N GLY A 47 -2.45 -4.47 8.80
CA GLY A 47 -2.30 -5.91 8.52
C GLY A 47 -1.12 -6.19 7.59
N LYS A 48 -1.00 -5.43 6.50
CA LYS A 48 0.12 -5.56 5.55
C LYS A 48 1.47 -5.22 6.16
N GLU A 49 1.56 -4.19 7.01
CA GLU A 49 2.80 -3.87 7.73
C GLU A 49 3.31 -5.09 8.53
N GLY A 50 2.41 -5.81 9.21
CA GLY A 50 2.74 -7.06 9.91
C GLY A 50 3.27 -8.15 8.99
N LEU A 51 2.66 -8.32 7.81
CA LEU A 51 3.10 -9.30 6.81
C LEU A 51 4.46 -8.93 6.20
N ILE A 52 4.72 -7.65 5.93
CA ILE A 52 6.01 -7.15 5.43
C ILE A 52 7.12 -7.38 6.47
N VAL A 53 6.85 -7.10 7.75
CA VAL A 53 7.80 -7.40 8.84
C VAL A 53 8.12 -8.90 8.89
N ARG A 54 7.11 -9.76 8.74
CA ARG A 54 7.30 -11.22 8.69
C ARG A 54 8.13 -11.66 7.48
N LEU A 55 7.91 -11.07 6.29
CA LEU A 55 8.73 -11.33 5.10
C LEU A 55 10.19 -10.99 5.35
N ASN A 56 10.46 -9.78 5.85
CA ASN A 56 11.83 -9.31 6.13
C ASN A 56 12.54 -10.21 7.14
N LYS A 57 11.84 -10.64 8.20
CA LYS A 57 12.39 -11.58 9.18
C LYS A 57 12.72 -12.93 8.55
N THR A 58 11.82 -13.44 7.71
CA THR A 58 12.03 -14.71 6.98
C THR A 58 13.25 -14.61 6.06
N ASP A 59 13.42 -13.49 5.35
CA ASP A 59 14.58 -13.27 4.49
C ASP A 59 15.89 -13.19 5.26
N GLN A 60 15.88 -12.52 6.41
CA GLN A 60 17.04 -12.45 7.30
C GLN A 60 17.44 -13.86 7.81
N GLU A 61 16.47 -14.65 8.27
CA GLU A 61 16.71 -16.03 8.73
C GLU A 61 17.25 -16.92 7.59
N ILE A 62 16.73 -16.79 6.37
CA ILE A 62 17.25 -17.50 5.20
C ILE A 62 18.70 -17.10 4.93
N ALA A 63 19.02 -15.79 4.96
CA ALA A 63 20.36 -15.29 4.69
C ALA A 63 21.38 -15.83 5.71
N GLU A 64 21.03 -15.81 7.01
CA GLU A 64 21.86 -16.34 8.09
C GLU A 64 22.10 -17.86 7.96
N LEU A 65 21.07 -18.63 7.62
CA LEU A 65 21.21 -20.07 7.39
C LEU A 65 22.03 -20.36 6.14
N ALA A 66 21.86 -19.55 5.08
CA ALA A 66 22.57 -19.73 3.81
C ALA A 66 24.06 -19.34 3.91
N SER A 67 24.43 -18.37 4.75
CA SER A 67 25.84 -18.01 4.96
C SER A 67 26.64 -19.14 5.61
N GLY A 68 25.97 -20.00 6.38
CA GLY A 68 26.57 -21.21 6.97
C GLY A 68 26.75 -22.38 5.99
N LEU A 69 26.26 -22.27 4.75
CA LEU A 69 26.42 -23.31 3.72
C LEU A 69 27.70 -23.11 2.90
N ASP A 70 28.32 -24.22 2.53
CA ASP A 70 29.41 -24.24 1.55
C ASP A 70 28.90 -23.87 0.14
N LYS A 71 29.84 -23.64 -0.78
CA LYS A 71 29.50 -23.21 -2.14
C LYS A 71 28.63 -24.24 -2.87
N SER A 72 28.97 -25.53 -2.75
CA SER A 72 28.19 -26.61 -3.35
C SER A 72 26.78 -26.71 -2.77
N GLY A 73 26.65 -26.55 -1.45
CA GLY A 73 25.36 -26.53 -0.76
C GLY A 73 24.45 -25.40 -1.20
N ARG A 74 25.00 -24.20 -1.41
CA ARG A 74 24.27 -23.03 -1.94
C ARG A 74 23.82 -23.25 -3.38
N GLU A 75 24.70 -23.73 -4.24
CA GLU A 75 24.38 -24.01 -5.65
C GLU A 75 23.30 -25.08 -5.81
N ALA A 76 23.35 -26.13 -4.99
CA ALA A 76 22.31 -27.17 -4.95
C ALA A 76 20.95 -26.57 -4.54
N LEU A 77 20.93 -25.77 -3.47
CA LEU A 77 19.71 -25.15 -2.96
C LEU A 77 19.05 -24.23 -3.99
N VAL A 78 19.83 -23.40 -4.68
CA VAL A 78 19.35 -22.52 -5.76
C VAL A 78 18.78 -23.35 -6.92
N ARG A 79 19.47 -24.42 -7.32
CA ARG A 79 19.04 -25.27 -8.43
C ARG A 79 17.72 -25.98 -8.13
N GLU A 80 17.62 -26.58 -6.95
CA GLU A 80 16.45 -27.34 -6.49
C GLU A 80 15.22 -26.44 -6.30
N ASN A 81 15.42 -25.19 -5.86
CA ASN A 81 14.33 -24.28 -5.53
C ASN A 81 14.10 -23.18 -6.57
N LYS A 82 14.74 -23.26 -7.75
CA LYS A 82 14.64 -22.24 -8.80
C LYS A 82 13.19 -21.91 -9.19
N GLY A 83 12.32 -22.91 -9.27
CA GLY A 83 10.90 -22.71 -9.59
C GLY A 83 10.14 -21.97 -8.48
N LEU A 84 10.47 -22.24 -7.22
CA LEU A 84 9.90 -21.55 -6.07
C LEU A 84 10.38 -20.10 -6.00
N ALA A 85 11.69 -19.87 -6.19
CA ALA A 85 12.28 -18.54 -6.22
C ALA A 85 11.62 -17.64 -7.28
N ARG A 86 11.46 -18.14 -8.51
CA ARG A 86 10.78 -17.40 -9.58
C ARG A 86 9.34 -17.02 -9.25
N ARG A 87 8.60 -17.90 -8.57
CA ARG A 87 7.22 -17.60 -8.13
C ARG A 87 7.21 -16.49 -7.09
N ILE A 88 8.09 -16.58 -6.09
CA ILE A 88 8.22 -15.55 -5.06
C ILE A 88 8.61 -14.20 -5.69
N GLU A 89 9.57 -14.18 -6.62
CA GLU A 89 9.96 -12.97 -7.35
C GLU A 89 8.78 -12.37 -8.12
N SER A 90 8.05 -13.20 -8.87
CA SER A 90 6.86 -12.73 -9.61
C SER A 90 5.75 -12.20 -8.69
N ASP A 91 5.53 -12.84 -7.54
CA ASP A 91 4.54 -12.37 -6.56
C ASP A 91 4.97 -11.04 -5.94
N LEU A 92 6.26 -10.86 -5.64
CA LEU A 92 6.82 -9.59 -5.14
C LEU A 92 6.73 -8.47 -6.17
N GLU A 93 6.99 -8.74 -7.45
CA GLU A 93 6.82 -7.75 -8.53
C GLU A 93 5.36 -7.28 -8.62
N LYS A 94 4.39 -8.20 -8.59
CA LYS A 94 2.96 -7.87 -8.58
C LYS A 94 2.56 -7.04 -7.36
N ILE A 95 3.07 -7.40 -6.18
CA ILE A 95 2.88 -6.66 -4.93
C ILE A 95 3.33 -5.20 -5.11
N ILE A 96 4.53 -4.98 -5.65
CA ILE A 96 5.09 -3.64 -5.87
C ILE A 96 4.25 -2.84 -6.89
N GLU A 97 3.82 -3.49 -7.97
CA GLU A 97 2.97 -2.87 -8.99
C GLU A 97 1.62 -2.41 -8.41
N GLN A 98 0.94 -3.29 -7.66
CA GLN A 98 -0.35 -2.98 -7.05
C GLN A 98 -0.25 -1.86 -6.01
N GLU A 99 0.79 -1.83 -5.18
CA GLU A 99 0.99 -0.74 -4.22
C GLU A 99 1.25 0.60 -4.91
N THR A 100 2.02 0.57 -6.00
CA THR A 100 2.29 1.76 -6.81
C THR A 100 0.99 2.33 -7.39
N ASP A 101 0.12 1.46 -7.90
CA ASP A 101 -1.17 1.87 -8.45
C ASP A 101 -2.15 2.36 -7.38
N CYS A 102 -2.18 1.70 -6.22
CA CYS A 102 -2.94 2.20 -5.07
C CYS A 102 -2.45 3.61 -4.66
N GLN A 103 -1.14 3.82 -4.59
CA GLN A 103 -0.56 5.11 -4.23
C GLN A 103 -0.97 6.21 -5.22
N LYS A 104 -0.93 5.92 -6.53
CA LYS A 104 -1.40 6.85 -7.57
C LYS A 104 -2.87 7.22 -7.35
N LYS A 105 -3.75 6.25 -7.11
CA LYS A 105 -5.18 6.51 -6.85
C LYS A 105 -5.42 7.38 -5.62
N LEU A 106 -4.73 7.08 -4.52
CA LEU A 106 -4.83 7.88 -3.29
C LEU A 106 -4.33 9.31 -3.50
N ASN A 107 -3.25 9.50 -4.26
CA ASN A 107 -2.74 10.83 -4.60
C ASN A 107 -3.70 11.64 -5.46
N LEU A 108 -4.38 11.01 -6.41
CA LEU A 108 -5.44 11.65 -7.21
C LEU A 108 -6.63 12.05 -6.33
N SER A 109 -7.10 11.16 -5.45
CA SER A 109 -8.18 11.48 -4.51
C SER A 109 -7.80 12.65 -3.58
N LYS A 110 -6.56 12.66 -3.08
CA LYS A 110 -6.02 13.75 -2.26
C LYS A 110 -6.03 15.09 -3.01
N SER A 111 -5.60 15.12 -4.27
CA SER A 111 -5.57 16.36 -5.04
C SER A 111 -6.97 16.90 -5.31
N GLU A 112 -7.93 16.04 -5.65
CA GLU A 112 -9.34 16.42 -5.83
C GLU A 112 -9.95 17.03 -4.57
N VAL A 113 -9.71 16.42 -3.42
CA VAL A 113 -10.19 16.94 -2.12
C VAL A 113 -9.56 18.30 -1.80
N LEU A 114 -8.25 18.46 -2.06
CA LEU A 114 -7.57 19.74 -1.84
C LEU A 114 -8.14 20.86 -2.72
N GLU A 115 -8.44 20.59 -3.99
CA GLU A 115 -9.07 21.56 -4.88
C GLU A 115 -10.48 21.95 -4.43
N LYS A 116 -11.28 20.97 -3.97
CA LYS A 116 -12.60 21.25 -3.37
C LYS A 116 -12.49 22.14 -2.13
N ILE A 117 -11.53 21.88 -1.24
CA ILE A 117 -11.28 22.71 -0.06
C ILE A 117 -10.87 24.14 -0.45
N LYS A 118 -10.01 24.31 -1.46
CA LYS A 118 -9.63 25.64 -1.97
C LYS A 118 -10.85 26.39 -2.51
N ALA A 119 -11.69 25.74 -3.31
CA ALA A 119 -12.92 26.33 -3.83
C ALA A 119 -13.86 26.79 -2.70
N LEU A 120 -14.04 25.97 -1.65
CA LEU A 120 -14.83 26.33 -0.47
C LEU A 120 -14.26 27.54 0.28
N LYS A 121 -12.94 27.60 0.48
CA LYS A 121 -12.27 28.76 1.10
C LYS A 121 -12.49 30.04 0.30
N ASN A 122 -12.38 29.96 -1.03
CA ASN A 122 -12.64 31.10 -1.90
C ASN A 122 -14.12 31.54 -1.83
N GLY A 123 -15.06 30.60 -1.82
CA GLY A 123 -16.48 30.88 -1.61
C GLY A 123 -16.77 31.54 -0.27
N GLN A 124 -16.13 31.09 0.81
CA GLN A 124 -16.25 31.70 2.14
C GLN A 124 -15.81 33.17 2.15
N VAL A 125 -14.76 33.53 1.41
CA VAL A 125 -14.33 34.93 1.25
C VAL A 125 -15.43 35.76 0.58
N LEU A 126 -16.12 35.22 -0.44
CA LEU A 126 -17.25 35.89 -1.09
C LEU A 126 -18.48 36.04 -0.19
N LEU A 127 -18.60 35.20 0.84
CA LEU A 127 -19.69 35.26 1.82
C LEU A 127 -19.40 36.21 3.00
N LYS A 128 -18.17 36.76 3.12
CA LYS A 128 -17.85 37.78 4.14
C LYS A 128 -18.74 39.00 3.94
N GLY A 129 -19.69 39.21 4.86
CA GLY A 129 -20.69 40.30 4.81
C GLY A 129 -22.14 39.83 4.76
N TYR A 130 -22.41 38.54 4.54
CA TYR A 130 -23.75 37.97 4.78
C TYR A 130 -23.96 37.74 6.29
N GLY A 131 -25.03 38.32 6.86
CA GLY A 131 -25.37 38.23 8.29
C GLY A 131 -24.87 39.38 9.17
N VAL A 132 -24.02 40.27 8.64
CA VAL A 132 -23.66 41.54 9.31
C VAL A 132 -24.59 42.62 8.77
N SER A 133 -25.30 43.31 9.67
CA SER A 133 -26.41 44.23 9.40
C SER A 133 -26.09 45.45 8.50
N GLN A 134 -24.85 45.61 8.05
CA GLN A 134 -24.44 46.64 7.09
C GLN A 134 -24.24 46.04 5.69
N ARG A 135 -25.33 45.59 5.06
CA ARG A 135 -25.35 45.57 3.60
C ARG A 135 -25.52 47.02 3.13
N ILE A 136 -24.57 47.51 2.34
CA ILE A 136 -24.85 48.61 1.40
C ILE A 136 -25.94 48.07 0.48
N LYS A 137 -27.21 48.37 0.77
CA LYS A 137 -28.31 48.10 -0.15
C LYS A 137 -27.95 48.83 -1.44
N PRO A 138 -27.91 48.16 -2.61
CA PRO A 138 -27.85 48.89 -3.86
C PRO A 138 -29.02 49.87 -3.83
N LYS A 139 -28.75 51.16 -4.00
CA LYS A 139 -29.81 52.13 -4.27
C LYS A 139 -30.39 51.71 -5.62
N ILE A 140 -31.42 50.88 -5.60
CA ILE A 140 -32.26 50.65 -6.76
C ILE A 140 -32.91 52.01 -7.00
N SER A 141 -32.31 52.76 -7.93
CA SER A 141 -32.87 53.99 -8.45
C SER A 141 -34.22 53.62 -9.05
N LYS A 142 -35.30 53.92 -8.33
CA LYS A 142 -36.62 54.03 -8.93
C LYS A 142 -36.62 55.33 -9.73
N ASN A 143 -36.09 55.27 -10.95
CA ASN A 143 -36.56 56.18 -11.98
C ASN A 143 -37.88 55.58 -12.50
N VAL A 144 -38.96 56.04 -11.88
CA VAL A 144 -40.30 56.07 -12.46
C VAL A 144 -40.42 57.37 -13.23
#